data_AF-A0A098CJ69-F1
#
_entry.id   AF-A0A098CJ69-F1
#
_cell.length_a   1.000
_cell.length_b   1.000
_cell.length_c   1.000
_cell.angle_alpha   90.00
_cell.angle_beta   90.00
_cell.angle_gamma   90.00
#
_symmetry.space_group_name_H-M   'P 1'
#
loop_
_entity.id
_entity.type
_entity.pdbx_description
1 polymer ?
#
loop_
_entity_poly.entity_id
_entity_poly.type
_entity_poly.pdbx_seq_one_letter_code
_entity_poly.pdbx_strand_id
1 'polypeptide(L)'
;TVHAIASIRAVENAIGATPPPNARILRTLINAAQCIQDHVIHFYHLHALDWVDVVSALSADPAKTSTLAESISDWPLSSTKYFAGVKTRLKEFVDRGQLGPFANAYWGHPAYRLPPEANLMAVAHYLEALDWQREFIKVHAILGGKNPHLQSFLVGGMATPVDPNSQAALNIGSIDQLRALAAKGQDFVKRVYLPDVLAIASFYKEWAGYGSGVGNYMAYGAYPEEDGPNPRLFLPAGIILKQDIGKILALEPNRITESVKHAWYDYSGGDDKPLHPSQGETLPHYTGPQPPYERLDLAQKYSWLKSPRYAGEAMEVGPLARMLVAYGSGHARVRELVGTVLGHLKVGPEALFSTLGRIAARCIETVLLAEKTDGWIGALADNMGSGDLRIQDNAKWNPSSWPKEAFGAGYHEAPRGALGHWVHIKDGVIVNYQCVVPSTWNAGPRDEAGKRGPYEASLLGTPVAIPEQPLEILRTVHS
;
A
#
# COMPACT_ATOMS: atom_id res chain seq x y z
N THR A 1 9.63 0.17 7.59
CA THR A 1 10.33 0.08 6.28
C THR A 1 10.15 1.35 5.47
N VAL A 2 8.92 1.64 5.01
CA VAL A 2 8.62 2.77 4.10
C VAL A 2 9.06 4.14 4.63
N HIS A 3 8.85 4.43 5.93
CA HIS A 3 9.32 5.66 6.56
C HIS A 3 10.84 5.76 6.69
N ALA A 4 11.55 4.63 6.87
CA ALA A 4 13.01 4.64 6.91
C ALA A 4 13.57 5.03 5.53
N ILE A 5 12.93 4.57 4.45
CA ILE A 5 13.31 4.91 3.07
C ILE A 5 13.02 6.37 2.75
N ALA A 6 11.83 6.87 3.11
CA ALA A 6 11.54 8.30 2.96
C ALA A 6 12.52 9.16 3.78
N SER A 7 12.87 8.70 4.99
CA SER A 7 13.81 9.41 5.86
C SER A 7 15.22 9.48 5.30
N ILE A 8 15.83 8.34 4.93
CA ILE A 8 17.18 8.35 4.35
C ILE A 8 17.23 9.12 3.04
N ARG A 9 16.18 9.05 2.20
CA ARG A 9 16.08 9.86 0.97
C ARG A 9 16.02 11.35 1.25
N ALA A 10 15.29 11.78 2.29
CA ALA A 10 15.20 13.18 2.68
C ALA A 10 16.57 13.71 3.13
N VAL A 11 17.28 12.94 3.94
CA VAL A 11 18.63 13.31 4.39
C VAL A 11 19.65 13.26 3.27
N GLU A 12 19.62 12.23 2.40
CA GLU A 12 20.46 12.11 1.20
C GLU A 12 20.28 13.32 0.29
N ASN A 13 19.03 13.72 0.05
CA ASN A 13 18.72 14.91 -0.72
C ASN A 13 19.25 16.19 -0.06
N ALA A 14 19.15 16.32 1.27
CA ALA A 14 19.63 17.49 2.00
C ALA A 14 21.16 17.65 1.93
N ILE A 15 21.91 16.56 2.12
CA ILE A 15 23.37 16.61 2.26
C ILE A 15 24.13 16.29 0.95
N GLY A 16 23.39 15.91 -0.10
CA GLY A 16 23.94 15.53 -1.41
C GLY A 16 24.62 14.16 -1.44
N ALA A 17 24.19 13.21 -0.60
CA ALA A 17 24.70 11.84 -0.63
C ALA A 17 24.01 11.04 -1.76
N THR A 18 24.76 10.21 -2.48
CA THR A 18 24.22 9.44 -3.62
C THR A 18 24.40 7.94 -3.39
N PRO A 19 23.34 7.18 -3.11
CA PRO A 19 23.47 5.74 -2.89
C PRO A 19 23.97 5.03 -4.15
N PRO A 20 24.89 4.05 -4.04
CA PRO A 20 25.40 3.31 -5.18
C PRO A 20 24.34 2.35 -5.76
N PRO A 21 24.57 1.81 -6.98
CA PRO A 21 23.58 0.99 -7.70
C PRO A 21 23.02 -0.19 -6.90
N ASN A 22 23.88 -0.94 -6.19
CA ASN A 22 23.42 -2.09 -5.39
C ASN A 22 22.52 -1.64 -4.23
N ALA A 23 22.81 -0.50 -3.60
CA ALA A 23 21.98 0.03 -2.53
C ALA A 23 20.59 0.42 -3.03
N ARG A 24 20.53 1.04 -4.23
CA ARG A 24 19.26 1.33 -4.91
C ARG A 24 18.49 0.03 -5.18
N ILE A 25 19.14 -1.00 -5.72
CA ILE A 25 18.50 -2.29 -6.03
C ILE A 25 17.99 -2.97 -4.75
N LEU A 26 18.79 -3.02 -3.67
CA LEU A 26 18.37 -3.55 -2.38
C LEU A 26 17.12 -2.83 -1.84
N ARG A 27 17.13 -1.49 -1.87
CA ARG A 27 15.97 -0.67 -1.46
C ARG A 27 14.74 -0.96 -2.33
N THR A 28 14.92 -1.12 -3.64
CA THR A 28 13.85 -1.48 -4.60
C THR A 28 13.27 -2.86 -4.27
N LEU A 29 14.10 -3.87 -4.04
CA LEU A 29 13.66 -5.23 -3.67
C LEU A 29 12.92 -5.24 -2.34
N ILE A 30 13.43 -4.54 -1.32
CA ILE A 30 12.74 -4.38 -0.03
C ILE A 30 11.38 -3.70 -0.23
N ASN A 31 11.30 -2.64 -1.04
CA ASN A 31 10.04 -1.96 -1.30
C ASN A 31 9.02 -2.85 -2.03
N ALA A 32 9.48 -3.63 -3.00
CA ALA A 32 8.64 -4.53 -3.77
C ALA A 32 8.07 -5.63 -2.86
N ALA A 33 8.94 -6.28 -2.07
CA ALA A 33 8.52 -7.29 -1.09
C ALA A 33 7.57 -6.71 -0.02
N GLN A 34 7.83 -5.50 0.48
CA GLN A 34 6.93 -4.81 1.41
C GLN A 34 5.54 -4.61 0.80
N CYS A 35 5.48 -4.16 -0.46
CA CYS A 35 4.22 -3.87 -1.15
C CYS A 35 3.44 -5.16 -1.43
N ILE A 36 4.11 -6.18 -1.96
CA ILE A 36 3.49 -7.48 -2.24
C ILE A 36 2.93 -8.12 -0.96
N GLN A 37 3.71 -8.13 0.13
CA GLN A 37 3.26 -8.69 1.40
C GLN A 37 2.10 -7.88 2.01
N ASP A 38 2.21 -6.54 2.08
CA ASP A 38 1.19 -5.66 2.67
C ASP A 38 -0.14 -5.81 1.91
N HIS A 39 -0.11 -5.84 0.57
CA HIS A 39 -1.31 -5.96 -0.24
C HIS A 39 -2.03 -7.30 -0.09
N VAL A 40 -1.28 -8.41 -0.04
CA VAL A 40 -1.87 -9.75 0.20
C VAL A 40 -2.44 -9.85 1.61
N ILE A 41 -1.70 -9.41 2.63
CA ILE A 41 -2.19 -9.38 4.02
C ILE A 41 -3.44 -8.50 4.12
N HIS A 42 -3.41 -7.33 3.50
CA HIS A 42 -4.53 -6.41 3.52
C HIS A 42 -5.78 -7.04 2.90
N PHE A 43 -5.66 -7.66 1.73
CA PHE A 43 -6.80 -8.30 1.09
C PHE A 43 -7.37 -9.40 1.98
N TYR A 44 -6.58 -10.39 2.40
CA TYR A 44 -7.14 -11.52 3.14
C TYR A 44 -7.48 -11.17 4.59
N HIS A 45 -6.55 -10.56 5.32
CA HIS A 45 -6.63 -10.45 6.78
C HIS A 45 -7.30 -9.16 7.28
N LEU A 46 -7.47 -8.16 6.42
CA LEU A 46 -8.16 -6.91 6.80
C LEU A 46 -9.47 -6.70 6.05
N HIS A 47 -9.53 -7.06 4.75
CA HIS A 47 -10.63 -6.64 3.89
C HIS A 47 -11.54 -7.80 3.45
N ALA A 48 -11.05 -9.02 3.27
CA ALA A 48 -11.84 -10.12 2.72
C ALA A 48 -13.06 -10.46 3.58
N LEU A 49 -12.98 -10.28 4.90
CA LEU A 49 -14.08 -10.51 5.83
C LEU A 49 -15.26 -9.55 5.61
N ASP A 50 -15.08 -8.45 4.89
CA ASP A 50 -16.20 -7.59 4.50
C ASP A 50 -17.02 -8.19 3.34
N TRP A 51 -16.46 -9.17 2.63
CA TRP A 51 -17.02 -9.78 1.41
C TRP A 51 -17.28 -11.28 1.57
N VAL A 52 -16.63 -11.93 2.53
CA VAL A 52 -16.66 -13.36 2.80
C VAL A 52 -17.38 -13.60 4.12
N ASP A 53 -18.46 -14.37 4.06
CA ASP A 53 -19.18 -14.80 5.26
C ASP A 53 -18.58 -16.11 5.77
N VAL A 54 -17.83 -16.02 6.87
CA VAL A 54 -17.13 -17.15 7.48
C VAL A 54 -18.10 -18.20 8.02
N VAL A 55 -19.26 -17.79 8.54
CA VAL A 55 -20.26 -18.74 9.07
C VAL A 55 -20.93 -19.48 7.91
N SER A 56 -21.23 -18.78 6.81
CA SER A 56 -21.78 -19.39 5.59
C SER A 56 -20.88 -20.50 5.02
N ALA A 57 -19.55 -20.41 5.19
CA ALA A 57 -18.62 -21.47 4.77
C ALA A 57 -18.90 -22.84 5.44
N LEU A 58 -19.52 -22.87 6.63
CA LEU A 58 -19.92 -24.11 7.29
C LEU A 58 -21.04 -24.87 6.55
N SER A 59 -21.76 -24.20 5.65
CA SER A 59 -22.79 -24.82 4.82
C SER A 59 -22.25 -25.35 3.48
N ALA A 60 -20.98 -25.10 3.16
CA ALA A 60 -20.40 -25.45 1.86
C ALA A 60 -20.26 -26.96 1.64
N ASP A 61 -20.47 -27.41 0.41
CA ASP A 61 -20.06 -28.74 -0.05
C ASP A 61 -18.57 -28.72 -0.44
N PRO A 62 -17.69 -29.48 0.25
CA PRO A 62 -16.26 -29.51 -0.07
C PRO A 62 -15.94 -29.96 -1.51
N ALA A 63 -16.75 -30.82 -2.11
CA ALA A 63 -16.52 -31.28 -3.48
C ALA A 63 -16.83 -30.18 -4.50
N LYS A 64 -17.91 -29.43 -4.28
CA LYS A 64 -18.23 -28.26 -5.11
C LYS A 64 -17.25 -27.12 -4.91
N THR A 65 -16.76 -26.94 -3.68
CA THR A 65 -15.69 -25.98 -3.37
C THR A 65 -14.41 -26.34 -4.13
N SER A 66 -14.05 -27.62 -4.16
CA SER A 66 -12.93 -28.15 -4.96
C SER A 66 -13.09 -27.84 -6.45
N THR A 67 -14.25 -28.18 -7.03
CA THR A 67 -14.55 -27.87 -8.44
C THR A 67 -14.51 -26.36 -8.73
N LEU A 68 -15.01 -25.52 -7.82
CA LEU A 68 -14.96 -24.06 -7.96
C LEU A 68 -13.50 -23.56 -7.98
N ALA A 69 -12.69 -23.98 -7.02
CA ALA A 69 -11.28 -23.58 -6.94
C ALA A 69 -10.50 -23.98 -8.20
N GLU A 70 -10.68 -25.22 -8.68
CA GLU A 70 -10.05 -25.73 -9.90
C GLU A 70 -10.54 -25.03 -11.17
N SER A 71 -11.74 -24.44 -11.15
CA SER A 71 -12.28 -23.71 -12.30
C SER A 71 -11.65 -22.31 -12.48
N ILE A 72 -11.09 -21.73 -11.41
CA ILE A 72 -10.51 -20.38 -11.43
C ILE A 72 -8.98 -20.38 -11.38
N SER A 73 -8.37 -21.49 -10.95
CA SER A 73 -6.94 -21.60 -10.77
C SER A 73 -6.48 -23.06 -10.79
N ASP A 74 -5.24 -23.28 -11.21
CA ASP A 74 -4.55 -24.56 -11.11
C ASP A 74 -3.80 -24.73 -9.77
N TRP A 75 -4.09 -23.91 -8.75
CA TRP A 75 -3.46 -23.98 -7.43
C TRP A 75 -3.60 -25.38 -6.79
N PRO A 76 -2.52 -26.03 -6.31
CA PRO A 76 -2.54 -27.44 -5.95
C PRO A 76 -3.32 -27.78 -4.69
N LEU A 77 -3.57 -26.82 -3.79
CA LEU A 77 -4.35 -27.04 -2.57
C LEU A 77 -5.85 -26.86 -2.84
N SER A 78 -6.39 -27.67 -3.75
CA SER A 78 -7.78 -27.55 -4.24
C SER A 78 -8.65 -28.79 -3.98
N SER A 79 -8.12 -29.86 -3.39
CA SER A 79 -8.84 -31.14 -3.30
C SER A 79 -10.07 -31.09 -2.38
N THR A 80 -11.08 -31.92 -2.66
CA THR A 80 -12.24 -32.15 -1.77
C THR A 80 -11.83 -32.47 -0.33
N LYS A 81 -10.80 -33.29 -0.15
CA LYS A 81 -10.29 -33.67 1.18
C LYS A 81 -9.69 -32.47 1.92
N TYR A 82 -8.99 -31.60 1.20
CA TYR A 82 -8.42 -30.37 1.76
C TYR A 82 -9.53 -29.44 2.29
N PHE A 83 -10.51 -29.10 1.46
CA PHE A 83 -11.62 -28.24 1.87
C PHE A 83 -12.47 -28.84 2.98
N ALA A 84 -12.68 -30.16 3.00
CA ALA A 84 -13.35 -30.85 4.10
C ALA A 84 -12.58 -30.71 5.43
N GLY A 85 -11.25 -30.75 5.37
CA GLY A 85 -10.37 -30.50 6.51
C GLY A 85 -10.47 -29.06 7.02
N VAL A 86 -10.40 -28.07 6.12
CA VAL A 86 -10.56 -26.64 6.46
C VAL A 86 -11.92 -26.39 7.11
N LYS A 87 -13.00 -26.93 6.51
CA LYS A 87 -14.36 -26.83 7.04
C LYS A 87 -14.50 -27.43 8.43
N THR A 88 -13.91 -28.62 8.65
CA THR A 88 -13.91 -29.28 9.98
C THR A 88 -13.20 -28.40 11.01
N ARG A 89 -12.01 -27.88 10.69
CA ARG A 89 -11.25 -26.99 11.59
C ARG A 89 -12.04 -25.71 11.92
N LEU A 90 -12.72 -25.13 10.93
CA LEU A 90 -13.57 -23.96 11.13
C LEU A 90 -14.77 -24.28 12.02
N LYS A 91 -15.43 -25.42 11.78
CA LYS A 91 -16.55 -25.88 12.60
C LYS A 91 -16.14 -26.05 14.06
N GLU A 92 -15.03 -26.73 14.32
CA GLU A 92 -14.51 -26.89 15.68
C GLU A 92 -14.19 -25.55 16.35
N PHE A 93 -13.69 -24.56 15.59
CA PHE A 93 -13.43 -23.22 16.11
C PHE A 93 -14.73 -22.49 16.49
N VAL A 94 -15.75 -22.58 15.65
CA VAL A 94 -17.07 -21.98 15.90
C VAL A 94 -17.79 -22.65 17.06
N ASP A 95 -17.80 -23.99 17.10
CA ASP A 95 -18.47 -24.80 18.13
C ASP A 95 -17.89 -24.55 19.54
N ARG A 96 -16.62 -24.12 19.64
CA ARG A 96 -16.01 -23.74 20.93
C ARG A 96 -16.60 -22.46 21.53
N GLY A 97 -17.37 -21.68 20.77
CA GLY A 97 -17.96 -20.40 21.23
C GLY A 97 -16.96 -19.27 21.47
N GLN A 98 -15.67 -19.50 21.21
CA GLN A 98 -14.59 -18.51 21.33
C GLN A 98 -14.16 -18.03 19.94
N LEU A 99 -15.04 -17.26 19.29
CA LEU A 99 -14.85 -16.84 17.89
C LEU A 99 -13.65 -15.89 17.68
N GLY A 100 -13.03 -15.39 18.74
CA GLY A 100 -11.82 -14.57 18.69
C GLY A 100 -11.96 -13.42 17.67
N PRO A 101 -11.11 -13.34 16.64
CA PRO A 101 -11.19 -12.29 15.62
C PRO A 101 -12.50 -12.30 14.80
N PHE A 102 -13.27 -13.39 14.83
CA PHE A 102 -14.55 -13.53 14.12
C PHE A 102 -15.77 -13.18 14.99
N ALA A 103 -15.58 -12.76 16.25
CA ALA A 103 -16.70 -12.57 17.18
C ALA A 103 -17.60 -11.36 16.87
N ASN A 104 -17.07 -10.31 16.24
CA ASN A 104 -17.76 -9.03 16.07
C ASN A 104 -18.03 -8.66 14.60
N ALA A 105 -17.91 -9.62 13.69
CA ALA A 105 -18.24 -9.41 12.28
C ALA A 105 -19.74 -9.68 12.02
N TYR A 106 -20.23 -9.24 10.87
CA TYR A 106 -21.67 -9.17 10.57
C TYR A 106 -22.19 -10.42 9.84
N TRP A 107 -21.84 -11.62 10.30
CA TRP A 107 -22.21 -12.87 9.63
C TRP A 107 -23.72 -12.98 9.38
N GLY A 108 -24.12 -13.40 8.17
CA GLY A 108 -25.51 -13.42 7.72
C GLY A 108 -26.08 -12.07 7.26
N HIS A 109 -25.30 -10.99 7.29
CA HIS A 109 -25.73 -9.68 6.80
C HIS A 109 -26.15 -9.77 5.31
N PRO A 110 -27.27 -9.12 4.90
CA PRO A 110 -27.82 -9.25 3.54
C PRO A 110 -26.91 -8.71 2.43
N ALA A 111 -25.88 -7.94 2.78
CA ALA A 111 -24.88 -7.47 1.83
C ALA A 111 -23.80 -8.51 1.50
N TYR A 112 -23.73 -9.66 2.18
CA TYR A 112 -22.93 -10.81 1.72
C TYR A 112 -23.65 -11.53 0.58
N ARG A 113 -22.94 -11.81 -0.52
CA ARG A 113 -23.49 -12.39 -1.75
C ARG A 113 -22.83 -13.69 -2.18
N LEU A 114 -21.70 -14.05 -1.59
CA LEU A 114 -20.97 -15.26 -1.95
C LEU A 114 -21.74 -16.53 -1.56
N PRO A 115 -21.79 -17.55 -2.42
CA PRO A 115 -22.29 -18.86 -2.02
C PRO A 115 -21.35 -19.50 -0.99
N PRO A 116 -21.86 -20.46 -0.17
CA PRO A 116 -21.06 -21.17 0.82
C PRO A 116 -19.72 -21.71 0.28
N GLU A 117 -19.71 -22.26 -0.94
CA GLU A 117 -18.50 -22.80 -1.58
C GLU A 117 -17.43 -21.73 -1.81
N ALA A 118 -17.83 -20.55 -2.29
CA ALA A 118 -16.88 -19.43 -2.48
C ALA A 118 -16.38 -18.90 -1.13
N ASN A 119 -17.23 -18.88 -0.11
CA ASN A 119 -16.81 -18.51 1.25
C ASN A 119 -15.78 -19.51 1.82
N LEU A 120 -16.01 -20.82 1.66
CA LEU A 120 -15.07 -21.84 2.15
C LEU A 120 -13.73 -21.77 1.41
N MET A 121 -13.74 -21.54 0.09
CA MET A 121 -12.54 -21.31 -0.71
C MET A 121 -11.75 -20.11 -0.18
N ALA A 122 -12.41 -18.96 0.00
CA ALA A 122 -11.77 -17.75 0.49
C ALA A 122 -11.25 -17.89 1.93
N VAL A 123 -11.94 -18.64 2.80
CA VAL A 123 -11.44 -18.95 4.14
C VAL A 123 -10.20 -19.85 4.09
N ALA A 124 -10.14 -20.82 3.19
CA ALA A 124 -8.93 -21.63 3.01
C ALA A 124 -7.75 -20.75 2.57
N HIS A 125 -7.95 -19.91 1.55
CA HIS A 125 -6.91 -19.00 1.04
C HIS A 125 -6.52 -17.91 2.06
N TYR A 126 -7.44 -17.47 2.92
CA TYR A 126 -7.13 -16.61 4.07
C TYR A 126 -6.10 -17.25 5.00
N LEU A 127 -6.28 -18.54 5.32
CA LEU A 127 -5.36 -19.30 6.18
C LEU A 127 -4.02 -19.54 5.48
N GLU A 128 -4.05 -19.89 4.19
CA GLU A 128 -2.84 -20.05 3.38
C GLU A 128 -2.05 -18.74 3.25
N ALA A 129 -2.73 -17.60 3.09
CA ALA A 129 -2.09 -16.30 3.04
C ALA A 129 -1.37 -15.97 4.36
N LEU A 130 -1.91 -16.40 5.51
CA LEU A 130 -1.29 -16.22 6.81
C LEU A 130 0.03 -17.03 6.93
N ASP A 131 0.07 -18.21 6.31
CA ASP A 131 1.26 -19.04 6.23
C ASP A 131 2.27 -18.53 5.20
N TRP A 132 1.79 -18.14 4.03
CA TRP A 132 2.61 -17.64 2.93
C TRP A 132 3.33 -16.34 3.32
N GLN A 133 2.64 -15.39 3.96
CA GLN A 133 3.19 -14.06 4.20
C GLN A 133 4.44 -14.06 5.08
N ARG A 134 4.52 -14.95 6.08
CA ARG A 134 5.70 -15.08 6.95
C ARG A 134 6.90 -15.67 6.23
N GLU A 135 6.66 -16.50 5.22
CA GLU A 135 7.70 -17.13 4.43
C GLU A 135 8.22 -16.15 3.37
N PHE A 136 7.31 -15.51 2.63
CA PHE A 136 7.65 -14.54 1.61
C PHE A 136 8.48 -13.38 2.17
N ILE A 137 8.12 -12.86 3.34
CA ILE A 137 8.79 -11.68 3.91
C ILE A 137 10.22 -11.96 4.43
N LYS A 138 10.71 -13.21 4.38
CA LYS A 138 12.12 -13.52 4.60
C LYS A 138 13.05 -12.77 3.64
N VAL A 139 12.55 -12.27 2.50
CA VAL A 139 13.26 -11.30 1.65
C VAL A 139 13.80 -10.12 2.47
N HIS A 140 12.99 -9.56 3.38
CA HIS A 140 13.45 -8.46 4.25
C HIS A 140 14.51 -8.91 5.25
N ALA A 141 14.44 -10.14 5.76
CA ALA A 141 15.45 -10.66 6.68
C ALA A 141 16.79 -10.86 5.97
N ILE A 142 16.78 -11.38 4.74
CA ILE A 142 17.99 -11.54 3.92
C ILE A 142 18.60 -10.17 3.59
N LEU A 143 17.79 -9.23 3.10
CA LEU A 143 18.29 -7.93 2.63
C LEU A 143 18.55 -6.92 3.76
N GLY A 144 17.92 -7.08 4.93
CA GLY A 144 17.98 -6.08 5.99
C GLY A 144 17.89 -6.58 7.43
N GLY A 145 18.22 -7.85 7.63
CA GLY A 145 18.47 -8.46 8.93
C GLY A 145 17.21 -8.95 9.65
N LYS A 146 16.09 -8.19 9.60
CA LYS A 146 14.84 -8.59 10.25
C LYS A 146 13.59 -8.00 9.62
N ASN A 147 12.46 -8.64 9.89
CA ASN A 147 11.12 -8.07 9.74
C ASN A 147 10.31 -8.39 11.00
N PRO A 148 9.55 -7.44 11.57
CA PRO A 148 9.41 -6.03 11.20
C PRO A 148 10.64 -5.15 11.52
N HIS A 149 10.66 -3.93 10.97
CA HIS A 149 11.67 -2.89 11.23
C HIS A 149 13.13 -3.26 10.93
N LEU A 150 13.45 -3.41 9.64
CA LEU A 150 14.82 -3.63 9.13
C LEU A 150 15.83 -2.65 9.76
N GLN A 151 17.05 -3.13 10.01
CA GLN A 151 18.13 -2.38 10.67
C GLN A 151 19.31 -2.08 9.73
N SER A 152 19.12 -2.26 8.43
CA SER A 152 20.18 -2.10 7.41
C SER A 152 20.10 -0.80 6.63
N PHE A 153 19.07 0.02 6.83
CA PHE A 153 19.00 1.33 6.18
C PHE A 153 20.02 2.27 6.79
N LEU A 154 20.77 2.97 5.94
CA LEU A 154 21.64 4.06 6.33
C LEU A 154 21.66 5.14 5.25
N VAL A 155 22.05 6.35 5.64
CA VAL A 155 22.23 7.46 4.71
C VAL A 155 23.41 7.14 3.78
N GLY A 156 23.19 7.28 2.47
CA GLY A 156 24.18 6.97 1.44
C GLY A 156 24.15 5.51 0.96
N GLY A 157 23.28 4.64 1.48
CA GLY A 157 23.18 3.27 0.97
C GLY A 157 22.49 2.25 1.88
N MET A 158 23.11 1.08 2.03
CA MET A 158 22.66 -0.02 2.89
C MET A 158 23.83 -0.59 3.69
N ALA A 159 23.56 -1.08 4.90
CA ALA A 159 24.56 -1.71 5.77
C ALA A 159 24.88 -3.16 5.38
N THR A 160 24.01 -3.81 4.59
CA THR A 160 24.15 -5.21 4.20
C THR A 160 25.11 -5.33 3.01
N PRO A 161 26.36 -5.80 3.19
CA PRO A 161 27.34 -5.84 2.10
C PRO A 161 26.97 -6.87 1.02
N VAL A 162 27.49 -6.67 -0.18
CA VAL A 162 27.37 -7.59 -1.32
C VAL A 162 28.75 -8.06 -1.74
N ASP A 163 28.97 -9.36 -1.80
CA ASP A 163 30.22 -9.96 -2.27
C ASP A 163 29.96 -11.44 -2.61
N PRO A 164 30.05 -11.85 -3.90
CA PRO A 164 29.76 -13.22 -4.31
C PRO A 164 30.67 -14.27 -3.66
N ASN A 165 31.84 -13.87 -3.15
CA ASN A 165 32.84 -14.77 -2.57
C ASN A 165 32.87 -14.75 -1.02
N SER A 166 32.05 -13.93 -0.37
CA SER A 166 32.03 -13.80 1.09
C SER A 166 30.83 -14.48 1.73
N GLN A 167 31.08 -15.24 2.80
CA GLN A 167 30.03 -15.81 3.63
C GLN A 167 29.37 -14.78 4.56
N ALA A 168 30.01 -13.63 4.77
CA ALA A 168 29.51 -12.55 5.63
C ALA A 168 28.75 -11.46 4.85
N ALA A 169 28.53 -11.65 3.55
CA ALA A 169 27.84 -10.72 2.67
C ALA A 169 26.72 -11.44 1.90
N LEU A 170 25.85 -10.67 1.25
CA LEU A 170 24.97 -11.22 0.23
C LEU A 170 25.84 -11.81 -0.88
N ASN A 171 25.64 -13.10 -1.13
CA ASN A 171 26.41 -13.89 -2.09
C ASN A 171 25.48 -14.66 -3.03
N ILE A 172 26.03 -15.52 -3.87
CA ILE A 172 25.25 -16.30 -4.86
C ILE A 172 24.16 -17.14 -4.18
N GLY A 173 24.44 -17.72 -3.01
CA GLY A 173 23.43 -18.46 -2.24
C GLY A 173 22.29 -17.55 -1.75
N SER A 174 22.58 -16.31 -1.39
CA SER A 174 21.54 -15.31 -1.08
C SER A 174 20.69 -14.97 -2.30
N ILE A 175 21.31 -14.84 -3.48
CA ILE A 175 20.60 -14.61 -4.75
C ILE A 175 19.63 -15.75 -5.05
N ASP A 176 20.06 -17.00 -4.91
CA ASP A 176 19.20 -18.18 -5.13
C ASP A 176 18.02 -18.23 -4.15
N GLN A 177 18.27 -17.90 -2.88
CA GLN A 177 17.20 -17.78 -1.88
C GLN A 177 16.19 -16.68 -2.24
N LEU A 178 16.66 -15.52 -2.69
CA LEU A 178 15.80 -14.41 -3.11
C LEU A 178 14.95 -14.81 -4.33
N ARG A 179 15.54 -15.50 -5.32
CA ARG A 179 14.80 -16.01 -6.49
C ARG A 179 13.73 -17.02 -6.09
N ALA A 180 14.05 -17.95 -5.20
CA ALA A 180 13.07 -18.92 -4.70
C ALA A 180 11.90 -18.23 -3.97
N LEU A 181 12.18 -17.21 -3.16
CA LEU A 181 11.14 -16.42 -2.49
C LEU A 181 10.32 -15.57 -3.48
N ALA A 182 10.96 -14.97 -4.48
CA ALA A 182 10.28 -14.22 -5.53
C ALA A 182 9.35 -15.12 -6.35
N ALA A 183 9.82 -16.31 -6.74
CA ALA A 183 9.00 -17.30 -7.44
C ALA A 183 7.79 -17.74 -6.60
N LYS A 184 7.99 -18.01 -5.29
CA LYS A 184 6.90 -18.32 -4.37
C LYS A 184 5.90 -17.15 -4.22
N GLY A 185 6.39 -15.92 -4.24
CA GLY A 185 5.55 -14.73 -4.22
C GLY A 185 4.70 -14.62 -5.49
N GLN A 186 5.33 -14.77 -6.65
CA GLN A 186 4.66 -14.73 -7.95
C GLN A 186 3.63 -15.85 -8.10
N ASP A 187 3.96 -17.07 -7.68
CA ASP A 187 3.06 -18.23 -7.75
C ASP A 187 1.77 -17.99 -6.95
N PHE A 188 1.90 -17.58 -5.68
CA PHE A 188 0.74 -17.29 -4.82
C PHE A 188 -0.08 -16.11 -5.33
N VAL A 189 0.58 -15.04 -5.78
CA VAL A 189 -0.12 -13.85 -6.30
C VAL A 189 -0.93 -14.19 -7.56
N LYS A 190 -0.35 -14.96 -8.49
CA LYS A 190 -0.99 -15.29 -9.77
C LYS A 190 -2.06 -16.37 -9.66
N ARG A 191 -1.91 -17.32 -8.73
CA ARG A 191 -2.77 -18.51 -8.65
C ARG A 191 -3.71 -18.51 -7.45
N VAL A 192 -3.56 -17.60 -6.50
CA VAL A 192 -4.46 -17.48 -5.34
C VAL A 192 -5.03 -16.07 -5.29
N TYR A 193 -4.18 -15.05 -5.12
CA TYR A 193 -4.65 -13.69 -4.88
C TYR A 193 -5.45 -13.10 -6.04
N LEU A 194 -4.90 -13.11 -7.26
CA LEU A 194 -5.59 -12.57 -8.43
C LEU A 194 -6.89 -13.33 -8.77
N PRO A 195 -6.91 -14.68 -8.84
CA PRO A 195 -8.14 -15.44 -9.06
C PRO A 195 -9.22 -15.17 -8.01
N ASP A 196 -8.85 -15.08 -6.73
CA ASP A 196 -9.80 -14.78 -5.65
C ASP A 196 -10.42 -13.40 -5.79
N VAL A 197 -9.61 -12.37 -6.08
CA VAL A 197 -10.11 -11.01 -6.30
C VAL A 197 -11.12 -11.01 -7.45
N LEU A 198 -10.82 -11.68 -8.57
CA LEU A 198 -11.72 -11.75 -9.72
C LEU A 198 -13.00 -12.54 -9.44
N ALA A 199 -12.87 -13.68 -8.77
CA ALA A 199 -14.00 -14.53 -8.39
C ALA A 199 -14.94 -13.81 -7.43
N ILE A 200 -14.40 -13.20 -6.36
CA ILE A 200 -15.18 -12.45 -5.37
C ILE A 200 -15.82 -11.22 -6.02
N ALA A 201 -15.05 -10.42 -6.76
CA ALA A 201 -15.56 -9.23 -7.44
C ALA A 201 -16.72 -9.53 -8.39
N SER A 202 -16.77 -10.73 -8.99
CA SER A 202 -17.86 -11.13 -9.87
C SER A 202 -19.23 -11.19 -9.20
N PHE A 203 -19.29 -11.37 -7.87
CA PHE A 203 -20.52 -11.35 -7.06
C PHE A 203 -20.89 -9.96 -6.54
N TYR A 204 -20.00 -8.97 -6.70
CA TYR A 204 -20.13 -7.63 -6.11
C TYR A 204 -19.94 -6.52 -7.14
N LYS A 205 -20.31 -6.76 -8.39
CA LYS A 205 -20.12 -5.78 -9.48
C LYS A 205 -20.87 -4.47 -9.24
N GLU A 206 -21.91 -4.47 -8.43
CA GLU A 206 -22.59 -3.24 -8.00
C GLU A 206 -21.65 -2.28 -7.24
N TRP A 207 -20.60 -2.79 -6.59
CA TRP A 207 -19.57 -1.98 -5.94
C TRP A 207 -18.62 -1.28 -6.93
N ALA A 208 -18.77 -1.53 -8.23
CA ALA A 208 -18.22 -0.68 -9.28
C ALA A 208 -18.90 0.70 -9.32
N GLY A 209 -20.12 0.84 -8.77
CA GLY A 209 -20.88 2.09 -8.75
C GLY A 209 -20.80 2.89 -7.44
N TYR A 210 -20.14 2.36 -6.41
CA TYR A 210 -20.03 3.00 -5.09
C TYR A 210 -18.59 3.31 -4.71
N GLY A 211 -18.40 4.24 -3.77
CA GLY A 211 -17.06 4.55 -3.27
C GLY A 211 -16.28 5.56 -4.10
N SER A 212 -16.91 6.28 -5.03
CA SER A 212 -16.20 7.29 -5.82
C SER A 212 -15.75 8.44 -4.93
N GLY A 213 -14.45 8.74 -4.95
CA GLY A 213 -13.83 9.73 -4.07
C GLY A 213 -13.84 11.14 -4.64
N VAL A 214 -12.75 11.87 -4.36
CA VAL A 214 -12.57 13.28 -4.78
C VAL A 214 -12.30 13.46 -6.28
N GLY A 215 -12.10 12.37 -7.01
CA GLY A 215 -11.84 12.39 -8.46
C GLY A 215 -10.47 12.93 -8.88
N ASN A 216 -9.61 13.27 -7.92
CA ASN A 216 -8.23 13.69 -8.17
C ASN A 216 -7.27 12.66 -7.59
N TYR A 217 -6.21 12.34 -8.33
CA TYR A 217 -5.26 11.29 -7.95
C TYR A 217 -3.82 11.78 -8.02
N MET A 218 -2.99 11.33 -7.09
CA MET A 218 -1.58 11.70 -7.03
C MET A 218 -0.68 10.49 -6.78
N ALA A 219 0.42 10.45 -7.53
CA ALA A 219 1.54 9.53 -7.29
C ALA A 219 2.87 10.29 -7.36
N TYR A 220 3.77 10.03 -6.41
CA TYR A 220 5.16 10.49 -6.39
C TYR A 220 6.08 9.63 -7.26
N GLY A 221 5.61 8.46 -7.69
CA GLY A 221 6.37 7.50 -8.48
C GLY A 221 7.34 6.66 -7.65
N ALA A 222 7.76 5.52 -8.18
CA ALA A 222 8.53 4.53 -7.44
C ALA A 222 9.38 3.61 -8.29
N TYR A 223 10.26 2.87 -7.60
CA TYR A 223 11.13 1.85 -8.17
C TYR A 223 12.05 2.41 -9.28
N PRO A 224 13.04 3.26 -8.92
CA PRO A 224 13.97 3.85 -9.88
C PRO A 224 14.78 2.76 -10.59
N GLU A 225 14.76 2.79 -11.91
CA GLU A 225 15.43 1.79 -12.76
C GLU A 225 16.90 2.15 -13.04
N GLU A 226 17.27 3.41 -12.85
CA GLU A 226 18.61 3.94 -13.01
C GLU A 226 19.03 4.82 -11.82
N ASP A 227 20.31 5.18 -11.80
CA ASP A 227 20.91 6.05 -10.78
C ASP A 227 20.88 7.51 -11.21
N GLY A 228 21.02 8.43 -10.26
CA GLY A 228 21.05 9.88 -10.51
C GLY A 228 19.85 10.62 -9.93
N PRO A 229 19.79 11.95 -10.11
CA PRO A 229 18.83 12.83 -9.42
C PRO A 229 17.40 12.75 -9.97
N ASN A 230 17.24 12.39 -11.25
CA ASN A 230 15.94 12.29 -11.93
C ASN A 230 15.83 10.95 -12.66
N PRO A 231 15.83 9.82 -11.93
CA PRO A 231 15.84 8.50 -12.56
C PRO A 231 14.49 8.21 -13.21
N ARG A 232 14.50 7.47 -14.31
CA ARG A 232 13.30 6.81 -14.81
C ARG A 232 12.74 5.86 -13.77
N LEU A 233 11.45 6.01 -13.48
CA LEU A 233 10.72 5.22 -12.50
C LEU A 233 9.91 4.14 -13.20
N PHE A 234 9.95 2.91 -12.67
CA PHE A 234 9.11 1.83 -13.20
C PHE A 234 7.61 2.14 -13.00
N LEU A 235 7.23 2.70 -11.85
CA LEU A 235 5.92 3.31 -11.66
C LEU A 235 6.05 4.84 -11.74
N PRO A 236 5.40 5.51 -12.71
CA PRO A 236 5.58 6.94 -12.94
C PRO A 236 4.93 7.79 -11.85
N ALA A 237 5.46 9.01 -11.68
CA ALA A 237 4.83 10.07 -10.91
C ALA A 237 3.80 10.81 -11.76
N GLY A 238 2.80 11.42 -11.14
CA GLY A 238 1.82 12.22 -11.87
C GLY A 238 0.62 12.65 -11.05
N ILE A 239 -0.13 13.58 -11.63
CA ILE A 239 -1.36 14.15 -11.10
C ILE A 239 -2.46 13.94 -12.12
N ILE A 240 -3.62 13.44 -11.66
CA ILE A 240 -4.86 13.38 -12.42
C ILE A 240 -5.86 14.27 -11.70
N LEU A 241 -6.58 15.10 -12.45
CA LEU A 241 -7.66 15.94 -11.94
C LEU A 241 -8.97 15.55 -12.61
N LYS A 242 -10.07 15.57 -11.84
CA LYS A 242 -11.43 15.36 -12.36
C LYS A 242 -11.58 14.06 -13.17
N GLN A 243 -10.92 12.99 -12.73
CA GLN A 243 -10.94 11.65 -13.34
C GLN A 243 -10.45 11.60 -14.80
N ASP A 244 -9.80 12.65 -15.30
CA ASP A 244 -9.28 12.69 -16.67
C ASP A 244 -7.97 11.90 -16.80
N ILE A 245 -8.09 10.58 -16.97
CA ILE A 245 -6.96 9.67 -17.15
C ILE A 245 -6.22 9.86 -18.48
N GLY A 246 -6.79 10.63 -19.41
CA GLY A 246 -6.15 11.02 -20.67
C GLY A 246 -5.11 12.12 -20.48
N LYS A 247 -5.12 12.81 -19.33
CA LYS A 247 -4.25 13.94 -19.04
C LYS A 247 -3.48 13.74 -17.74
N ILE A 248 -2.25 13.26 -17.86
CA ILE A 248 -1.31 13.15 -16.74
C ILE A 248 -0.51 14.45 -16.62
N LEU A 249 -0.73 15.18 -15.53
CA LEU A 249 0.03 16.38 -15.20
C LEU A 249 1.31 15.99 -14.42
N ALA A 250 2.38 16.77 -14.61
CA ALA A 250 3.60 16.63 -13.82
C ALA A 250 3.31 16.98 -12.34
N LEU A 251 3.93 16.21 -11.44
CA LEU A 251 3.93 16.51 -10.01
C LEU A 251 4.89 17.67 -9.71
N GLU A 252 4.40 18.68 -9.00
CA GLU A 252 5.18 19.82 -8.51
C GLU A 252 5.15 19.81 -6.96
N PRO A 253 6.17 19.25 -6.28
CA PRO A 253 6.10 19.02 -4.83
C PRO A 253 5.92 20.29 -3.98
N ASN A 254 6.37 21.44 -4.47
CA ASN A 254 6.18 22.75 -3.82
C ASN A 254 4.69 23.17 -3.71
N ARG A 255 3.77 22.49 -4.40
CA ARG A 255 2.33 22.74 -4.33
C ARG A 255 1.63 21.93 -3.23
N ILE A 256 2.38 21.08 -2.50
CA ILE A 256 1.87 20.31 -1.37
C ILE A 256 1.76 21.22 -0.15
N THR A 257 0.61 21.20 0.51
CA THR A 257 0.39 21.95 1.76
C THR A 257 -0.43 21.11 2.72
N GLU A 258 -0.40 21.43 4.01
CA GLU A 258 -1.23 20.83 5.06
C GLU A 258 -2.00 21.91 5.82
N SER A 259 -3.32 21.76 5.86
CA SER A 259 -4.22 22.58 6.68
C SER A 259 -4.48 21.92 8.05
N VAL A 260 -4.68 22.74 9.07
CA VAL A 260 -5.09 22.30 10.43
C VAL A 260 -6.45 22.83 10.84
N LYS A 261 -7.21 23.45 9.91
CA LYS A 261 -8.50 24.10 10.21
C LYS A 261 -9.44 23.20 11.02
N HIS A 262 -9.54 21.93 10.64
CA HIS A 262 -10.38 20.93 11.30
C HIS A 262 -9.57 19.83 12.01
N ALA A 263 -8.30 20.10 12.32
CA ALA A 263 -7.41 19.17 13.02
C ALA A 263 -6.98 19.75 14.37
N TRP A 264 -6.73 18.89 15.37
CA TRP A 264 -6.34 19.28 16.73
C TRP A 264 -4.88 19.73 16.85
N TYR A 265 -4.51 20.75 16.07
CA TYR A 265 -3.21 21.41 16.10
C TYR A 265 -3.38 22.91 15.90
N ASP A 266 -2.47 23.71 16.44
CA ASP A 266 -2.42 25.14 16.16
C ASP A 266 -1.24 25.46 15.23
N TYR A 267 -1.44 26.42 14.34
CA TYR A 267 -0.36 27.05 13.57
C TYR A 267 -0.10 28.46 14.08
N SER A 268 1.18 28.79 14.29
CA SER A 268 1.62 30.10 14.77
C SER A 268 1.18 31.25 13.85
N GLY A 269 1.08 30.98 12.54
CA GLY A 269 0.60 31.93 11.52
C GLY A 269 -0.93 32.03 11.35
N GLY A 270 -1.68 31.26 12.16
CA GLY A 270 -3.14 31.12 12.11
C GLY A 270 -3.62 29.86 11.36
N ASP A 271 -4.67 29.23 11.89
CA ASP A 271 -5.16 27.91 11.43
C ASP A 271 -5.88 27.93 10.07
N ASP A 272 -6.16 29.12 9.53
CA ASP A 272 -6.78 29.32 8.20
C ASP A 272 -5.75 29.30 7.06
N LYS A 273 -4.45 29.14 7.38
CA LYS A 273 -3.37 29.15 6.38
C LYS A 273 -2.71 27.79 6.30
N PRO A 274 -2.83 27.06 5.17
CA PRO A 274 -2.13 25.81 4.99
C PRO A 274 -0.63 26.06 4.83
N LEU A 275 0.20 25.17 5.37
CA LEU A 275 1.66 25.27 5.33
C LEU A 275 2.26 24.20 4.43
N HIS A 276 3.26 24.55 3.63
CA HIS A 276 4.09 23.55 2.97
C HIS A 276 4.91 22.79 4.03
N PRO A 277 5.12 21.46 3.92
CA PRO A 277 5.79 20.68 4.97
C PRO A 277 7.21 21.14 5.33
N SER A 278 7.95 21.78 4.42
CA SER A 278 9.27 22.37 4.76
C SER A 278 9.18 23.48 5.83
N GLN A 279 8.01 24.09 5.99
CA GLN A 279 7.69 25.11 7.00
C GLN A 279 6.57 24.63 7.93
N GLY A 280 6.22 23.34 7.89
CA GLY A 280 5.09 22.80 8.64
C GLY A 280 5.37 22.81 10.14
N GLU A 281 4.31 22.97 10.91
CA GLU A 281 4.32 22.97 12.36
C GLU A 281 3.51 21.79 12.90
N THR A 282 3.87 21.26 14.06
CA THR A 282 3.11 20.20 14.74
C THR A 282 3.00 20.56 16.21
N LEU A 283 2.01 21.39 16.54
CA LEU A 283 1.72 21.85 17.90
C LEU A 283 0.36 21.28 18.33
N PRO A 284 0.31 20.11 18.99
CA PRO A 284 -0.95 19.45 19.36
C PRO A 284 -1.79 20.32 20.30
N HIS A 285 -3.07 20.49 19.96
CA HIS A 285 -4.03 21.21 20.80
C HIS A 285 -5.42 20.58 20.65
N TYR A 286 -5.79 19.76 21.64
CA TYR A 286 -7.08 19.11 21.67
C TYR A 286 -8.19 20.08 22.09
N THR A 287 -9.14 20.28 21.19
CA THR A 287 -10.32 21.14 21.39
C THR A 287 -11.64 20.38 21.17
N GLY A 288 -11.56 19.04 21.11
CA GLY A 288 -12.72 18.16 20.96
C GLY A 288 -13.52 17.98 22.26
N PRO A 289 -14.64 17.23 22.19
CA PRO A 289 -15.49 16.97 23.35
C PRO A 289 -14.79 16.08 24.40
N GLN A 290 -15.06 16.34 25.69
CA GLN A 290 -14.52 15.49 26.76
C GLN A 290 -15.20 14.11 26.76
N PRO A 291 -14.46 13.00 26.91
CA PRO A 291 -15.05 11.67 27.05
C PRO A 291 -15.88 11.51 28.34
N PRO A 292 -16.98 10.73 28.32
CA PRO A 292 -17.58 10.09 27.14
C PRO A 292 -18.36 11.11 26.29
N TYR A 293 -18.30 10.95 24.97
CA TYR A 293 -19.09 11.73 24.03
C TYR A 293 -19.72 10.82 22.98
N GLU A 294 -20.85 11.23 22.41
CA GLU A 294 -21.56 10.44 21.39
C GLU A 294 -21.21 10.85 19.96
N ARG A 295 -20.87 12.13 19.74
CA ARG A 295 -20.63 12.71 18.41
C ARG A 295 -19.53 13.76 18.45
N LEU A 296 -18.83 13.91 17.32
CA LEU A 296 -17.92 15.02 17.07
C LEU A 296 -18.69 16.19 16.43
N ASP A 297 -18.32 17.42 16.77
CA ASP A 297 -18.80 18.62 16.08
C ASP A 297 -17.95 18.89 14.83
N LEU A 298 -18.54 18.67 13.67
CA LEU A 298 -17.86 18.82 12.38
C LEU A 298 -17.64 20.28 11.95
N ALA A 299 -18.24 21.25 12.66
CA ALA A 299 -17.96 22.67 12.47
C ALA A 299 -16.66 23.09 13.17
N GLN A 300 -16.17 22.30 14.13
CA GLN A 300 -14.95 22.52 14.89
C GLN A 300 -13.81 21.61 14.41
N LYS A 301 -12.69 21.59 15.13
CA LYS A 301 -11.63 20.60 14.95
C LYS A 301 -12.11 19.22 15.41
N TYR A 302 -11.91 18.19 14.59
CA TYR A 302 -12.47 16.84 14.82
C TYR A 302 -11.52 15.67 14.52
N SER A 303 -10.24 15.93 14.25
CA SER A 303 -9.28 14.87 13.92
C SER A 303 -7.87 15.17 14.39
N TRP A 304 -7.08 14.12 14.65
CA TRP A 304 -5.62 14.19 14.85
C TRP A 304 -4.85 14.13 13.52
N LEU A 305 -5.53 13.94 12.40
CA LEU A 305 -4.91 14.03 11.08
C LEU A 305 -4.97 15.48 10.58
N LYS A 306 -3.86 15.97 10.04
CA LYS A 306 -3.84 17.20 9.23
C LYS A 306 -4.57 16.96 7.90
N SER A 307 -4.86 18.03 7.17
CA SER A 307 -5.57 18.01 5.89
C SER A 307 -4.62 18.40 4.74
N PRO A 308 -3.87 17.46 4.15
CA PRO A 308 -2.98 17.77 3.04
C PRO A 308 -3.75 18.03 1.75
N ARG A 309 -3.25 18.97 0.94
CA ARG A 309 -3.81 19.37 -0.35
C ARG A 309 -2.69 19.57 -1.36
N TYR A 310 -2.98 19.27 -2.62
CA TYR A 310 -2.11 19.60 -3.75
C TYR A 310 -2.75 20.76 -4.50
N ALA A 311 -2.09 21.92 -4.50
CA ALA A 311 -2.62 23.14 -5.12
C ALA A 311 -4.04 23.52 -4.65
N GLY A 312 -4.35 23.28 -3.37
CA GLY A 312 -5.68 23.51 -2.79
C GLY A 312 -6.73 22.45 -3.14
N GLU A 313 -6.36 21.37 -3.84
CA GLU A 313 -7.25 20.25 -4.13
C GLU A 313 -6.97 19.05 -3.23
N ALA A 314 -8.05 18.37 -2.82
CA ALA A 314 -7.95 17.08 -2.15
C ALA A 314 -7.54 16.02 -3.17
N MET A 315 -6.58 15.18 -2.80
CA MET A 315 -6.00 14.15 -3.67
C MET A 315 -6.18 12.78 -3.03
N GLU A 316 -6.65 11.81 -3.81
CA GLU A 316 -6.58 10.40 -3.46
C GLU A 316 -5.21 9.84 -3.85
N VAL A 317 -4.60 9.09 -2.93
CA VAL A 317 -3.32 8.41 -3.14
C VAL A 317 -3.46 6.92 -2.87
N GLY A 318 -2.55 6.11 -3.39
CA GLY A 318 -2.56 4.66 -3.19
C GLY A 318 -2.53 3.86 -4.47
N PRO A 319 -2.83 2.55 -4.41
CA PRO A 319 -2.77 1.67 -5.56
C PRO A 319 -3.61 2.17 -6.75
N LEU A 320 -4.83 2.66 -6.50
CA LEU A 320 -5.68 3.21 -7.56
C LEU A 320 -5.01 4.40 -8.25
N ALA A 321 -4.53 5.37 -7.49
CA ALA A 321 -3.83 6.53 -8.05
C ALA A 321 -2.62 6.12 -8.91
N ARG A 322 -1.78 5.20 -8.42
CA ARG A 322 -0.61 4.72 -9.16
C ARG A 322 -0.97 3.98 -10.43
N MET A 323 -1.97 3.10 -10.38
CA MET A 323 -2.40 2.35 -11.56
C MET A 323 -3.06 3.26 -12.61
N LEU A 324 -3.82 4.27 -12.20
CA LEU A 324 -4.39 5.26 -13.11
C LEU A 324 -3.30 6.14 -13.77
N VAL A 325 -2.33 6.63 -12.97
CA VAL A 325 -1.21 7.42 -13.49
C VAL A 325 -0.37 6.58 -14.46
N ALA A 326 -0.05 5.33 -14.11
CA ALA A 326 0.68 4.41 -14.99
C ALA A 326 -0.10 4.10 -16.27
N TYR A 327 -1.42 3.87 -16.18
CA TYR A 327 -2.29 3.63 -17.33
C TYR A 327 -2.30 4.84 -18.29
N GLY A 328 -2.55 6.05 -17.77
CA GLY A 328 -2.56 7.27 -18.57
C GLY A 328 -1.19 7.60 -19.19
N SER A 329 -0.11 7.27 -18.47
CA SER A 329 1.28 7.45 -18.93
C SER A 329 1.74 6.41 -19.96
N GLY A 330 0.89 5.45 -20.34
CA GLY A 330 1.23 4.48 -21.38
C GLY A 330 1.93 3.21 -20.91
N HIS A 331 1.93 2.90 -19.61
CA HIS A 331 2.58 1.70 -19.10
C HIS A 331 1.88 0.44 -19.64
N ALA A 332 2.51 -0.26 -20.59
CA ALA A 332 1.91 -1.34 -21.37
C ALA A 332 1.30 -2.46 -20.51
N ARG A 333 2.07 -2.99 -19.55
CA ARG A 333 1.60 -4.08 -18.67
C ARG A 333 0.43 -3.68 -17.77
N VAL A 334 0.39 -2.42 -17.30
CA VAL A 334 -0.73 -1.91 -16.51
C VAL A 334 -1.98 -1.79 -17.37
N ARG A 335 -1.87 -1.29 -18.61
CA ARG A 335 -3.00 -1.23 -19.54
C ARG A 335 -3.57 -2.61 -19.85
N GLU A 336 -2.70 -3.59 -20.05
CA GLU A 336 -3.09 -4.99 -20.28
C GLU A 336 -3.81 -5.60 -19.08
N LEU A 337 -3.25 -5.47 -17.87
CA LEU A 337 -3.85 -6.01 -16.64
C LEU A 337 -5.19 -5.32 -16.33
N VAL A 338 -5.27 -4.00 -16.47
CA VAL A 338 -6.54 -3.26 -16.31
C VAL A 338 -7.58 -3.75 -17.32
N GLY A 339 -7.19 -3.89 -18.60
CA GLY A 339 -8.08 -4.42 -19.64
C GLY A 339 -8.54 -5.85 -19.35
N THR A 340 -7.66 -6.70 -18.83
CA THR A 340 -7.96 -8.08 -18.44
C THR A 340 -8.99 -8.12 -17.31
N VAL A 341 -8.80 -7.32 -16.26
CA VAL A 341 -9.71 -7.27 -15.10
C VAL A 341 -11.08 -6.72 -15.51
N LEU A 342 -11.14 -5.61 -16.25
CA LEU A 342 -12.40 -5.05 -16.76
C LEU A 342 -13.13 -6.04 -17.67
N GLY A 343 -12.41 -6.70 -18.58
CA GLY A 343 -12.94 -7.70 -19.48
C GLY A 343 -13.49 -8.94 -18.76
N HIS A 344 -12.76 -9.45 -17.76
CA HIS A 344 -13.21 -10.57 -16.93
C HIS A 344 -14.51 -10.23 -16.18
N LEU A 345 -14.56 -9.04 -15.57
CA LEU A 345 -15.73 -8.58 -14.82
C LEU A 345 -16.86 -8.09 -15.74
N LYS A 346 -16.61 -7.88 -17.03
CA LYS A 346 -17.58 -7.34 -18.01
C LYS A 346 -18.17 -6.00 -17.54
N VAL A 347 -17.30 -5.10 -17.07
CA VAL A 347 -17.65 -3.74 -16.63
C VAL A 347 -16.88 -2.70 -17.44
N GLY A 348 -17.40 -1.48 -17.53
CA GLY A 348 -16.75 -0.38 -18.25
C GLY A 348 -15.69 0.34 -17.41
N PRO A 349 -14.98 1.32 -18.03
CA PRO A 349 -13.91 2.08 -17.37
C PRO A 349 -14.38 2.89 -16.16
N GLU A 350 -15.66 3.21 -16.05
CA GLU A 350 -16.26 3.87 -14.89
C GLU A 350 -16.03 3.09 -13.59
N ALA A 351 -15.91 1.75 -13.67
CA ALA A 351 -15.66 0.88 -12.53
C ALA A 351 -14.30 1.12 -11.84
N LEU A 352 -13.37 1.81 -12.51
CA LEU A 352 -12.07 2.15 -11.93
C LEU A 352 -12.22 3.12 -10.75
N PHE A 353 -13.22 4.00 -10.77
CA PHE A 353 -13.37 5.08 -9.82
C PHE A 353 -14.31 4.70 -8.67
N SER A 354 -14.04 3.55 -8.05
CA SER A 354 -14.94 2.93 -7.08
C SER A 354 -14.18 2.17 -5.97
N THR A 355 -14.90 1.72 -4.94
CA THR A 355 -14.38 0.78 -3.92
C THR A 355 -13.81 -0.49 -4.57
N LEU A 356 -14.54 -1.08 -5.53
CA LEU A 356 -14.06 -2.26 -6.26
C LEU A 356 -12.82 -1.94 -7.13
N GLY A 357 -12.79 -0.75 -7.75
CA GLY A 357 -11.64 -0.26 -8.50
C GLY A 357 -10.36 -0.17 -7.65
N ARG A 358 -10.46 0.27 -6.39
CA ARG A 358 -9.32 0.30 -5.45
C ARG A 358 -8.80 -1.10 -5.10
N ILE A 359 -9.70 -2.06 -4.88
CA ILE A 359 -9.34 -3.46 -4.62
C ILE A 359 -8.62 -4.05 -5.84
N ALA A 360 -9.18 -3.85 -7.04
CA ALA A 360 -8.58 -4.30 -8.30
C ALA A 360 -7.20 -3.69 -8.53
N ALA A 361 -7.04 -2.37 -8.33
CA ALA A 361 -5.76 -1.69 -8.51
C ALA A 361 -4.66 -2.22 -7.58
N ARG A 362 -5.00 -2.54 -6.32
CA ARG A 362 -4.09 -3.18 -5.36
C ARG A 362 -3.63 -4.56 -5.84
N CYS A 363 -4.55 -5.35 -6.38
CA CYS A 363 -4.23 -6.66 -6.95
C CYS A 363 -3.33 -6.53 -8.19
N ILE A 364 -3.67 -5.65 -9.14
CA ILE A 364 -2.89 -5.39 -10.36
C ILE A 364 -1.47 -4.96 -10.02
N GLU A 365 -1.31 -4.02 -9.09
CA GLU A 365 0.00 -3.59 -8.63
C GLU A 365 0.81 -4.75 -8.04
N THR A 366 0.17 -5.61 -7.25
CA THR A 366 0.83 -6.78 -6.65
C THR A 366 1.34 -7.75 -7.71
N VAL A 367 0.52 -8.04 -8.73
CA VAL A 367 0.90 -8.87 -9.88
C VAL A 367 2.10 -8.25 -10.61
N LEU A 368 2.02 -6.96 -10.91
CA LEU A 368 3.08 -6.24 -11.61
C LEU A 368 4.42 -6.30 -10.88
N LEU A 369 4.41 -6.07 -9.56
CA LEU A 369 5.62 -6.11 -8.73
C LEU A 369 6.17 -7.53 -8.57
N ALA A 370 5.28 -8.52 -8.41
CA ALA A 370 5.71 -9.92 -8.34
C ALA A 370 6.41 -10.36 -9.63
N GLU A 371 5.89 -9.96 -10.79
CA GLU A 371 6.51 -10.22 -12.10
C GLU A 371 7.87 -9.51 -12.28
N LYS A 372 8.01 -8.29 -11.77
CA LYS A 372 9.22 -7.47 -11.96
C LYS A 372 10.36 -7.86 -11.00
N THR A 373 10.05 -8.47 -9.86
CA THR A 373 11.01 -8.70 -8.77
C THR A 373 12.23 -9.52 -9.19
N ASP A 374 12.04 -10.60 -9.96
CA ASP A 374 13.16 -11.43 -10.43
C ASP A 374 14.16 -10.65 -11.29
N GLY A 375 13.68 -9.72 -12.12
CA GLY A 375 14.54 -8.85 -12.92
C GLY A 375 15.45 -7.95 -12.08
N TRP A 376 14.96 -7.45 -10.94
CA TRP A 376 15.79 -6.68 -10.01
C TRP A 376 16.79 -7.55 -9.25
N ILE A 377 16.44 -8.81 -8.93
CA ILE A 377 17.38 -9.78 -8.36
C ILE A 377 18.49 -10.10 -9.37
N GLY A 378 18.13 -10.27 -10.64
CA GLY A 378 19.07 -10.42 -11.75
C GLY A 378 20.05 -9.24 -11.85
N ALA A 379 19.55 -8.01 -11.82
CA ALA A 379 20.40 -6.81 -11.84
C ALA A 379 21.39 -6.74 -10.66
N LEU A 380 20.97 -7.17 -9.46
CA LEU A 380 21.89 -7.28 -8.31
C LEU A 380 22.99 -8.31 -8.57
N ALA A 381 22.60 -9.49 -9.08
CA ALA A 381 23.55 -10.56 -9.39
C ALA A 381 24.53 -10.15 -10.50
N ASP A 382 24.07 -9.44 -11.52
CA ASP A 382 24.90 -8.95 -12.63
C ASP A 382 25.93 -7.92 -12.13
N ASN A 383 25.51 -6.97 -11.28
CA ASN A 383 26.43 -6.02 -10.65
C ASN A 383 27.52 -6.75 -9.85
N MET A 384 27.13 -7.70 -9.00
CA MET A 384 28.05 -8.51 -8.22
C MET A 384 29.02 -9.30 -9.11
N GLY A 385 28.52 -9.92 -10.19
CA GLY A 385 29.31 -10.69 -11.15
C GLY A 385 30.29 -9.84 -11.97
N SER A 386 29.95 -8.57 -12.23
CA SER A 386 30.84 -7.60 -12.89
C SER A 386 31.89 -6.97 -11.96
N GLY A 387 31.80 -7.23 -10.65
CA GLY A 387 32.71 -6.70 -9.63
C GLY A 387 32.30 -5.35 -9.04
N ASP A 388 31.11 -4.80 -9.35
CA ASP A 388 30.58 -3.64 -8.63
C ASP A 388 29.97 -4.11 -7.31
N LEU A 389 30.75 -3.97 -6.23
CA LEU A 389 30.37 -4.37 -4.88
C LEU A 389 29.98 -3.17 -3.98
N ARG A 390 29.87 -1.97 -4.55
CA ARG A 390 29.62 -0.75 -3.77
C ARG A 390 28.21 -0.78 -3.17
N ILE A 391 28.09 -0.49 -1.88
CA ILE A 391 26.81 -0.57 -1.15
C ILE A 391 26.48 0.67 -0.31
N GLN A 392 27.47 1.53 -0.07
CA GLN A 392 27.30 2.79 0.63
C GLN A 392 28.23 3.85 0.04
N ASP A 393 27.70 5.06 -0.15
CA ASP A 393 28.47 6.30 -0.22
C ASP A 393 28.71 6.82 1.20
N ASN A 394 29.96 6.77 1.65
CA ASN A 394 30.38 7.20 2.97
C ASN A 394 31.00 8.62 2.98
N ALA A 395 31.05 9.31 1.83
CA ALA A 395 31.66 10.65 1.74
C ALA A 395 30.94 11.68 2.62
N LYS A 396 29.66 11.46 2.89
CA LYS A 396 28.80 12.29 3.75
C LYS A 396 28.40 11.61 5.06
N TRP A 397 29.15 10.62 5.54
CA TRP A 397 28.83 9.96 6.81
C TRP A 397 29.05 10.86 8.03
N ASN A 398 30.17 11.58 8.07
CA ASN A 398 30.52 12.44 9.21
C ASN A 398 29.81 13.80 9.10
N PRO A 399 29.10 14.27 10.15
CA PRO A 399 28.38 15.56 10.11
C PRO A 399 29.25 16.78 9.80
N SER A 400 30.56 16.71 10.09
CA SER A 400 31.52 17.76 9.74
C SER A 400 31.68 17.98 8.23
N SER A 401 31.23 17.02 7.40
CA SER A 401 31.26 17.10 5.93
C SER A 401 30.00 17.72 5.31
N TRP A 402 28.99 18.03 6.13
CA TRP A 402 27.69 18.53 5.68
C TRP A 402 27.72 20.05 5.53
N PRO A 403 26.84 20.63 4.69
CA PRO A 403 26.55 22.06 4.76
C PRO A 403 26.11 22.47 6.18
N LYS A 404 26.42 23.71 6.56
CA LYS A 404 25.99 24.28 7.85
C LYS A 404 24.47 24.34 8.00
N GLU A 405 23.78 24.51 6.89
CA GLU A 405 22.33 24.49 6.80
C GLU A 405 21.93 23.79 5.50
N ALA A 406 20.99 22.87 5.58
CA ALA A 406 20.55 22.03 4.47
C ALA A 406 19.07 21.70 4.58
N PHE A 407 18.40 21.61 3.44
CA PHE A 407 16.99 21.24 3.32
C PHE A 407 16.88 20.07 2.35
N GLY A 408 16.03 19.11 2.67
CA GLY A 408 15.80 17.99 1.76
C GLY A 408 14.40 17.40 1.88
N ALA A 409 13.98 16.73 0.83
CA ALA A 409 12.73 16.00 0.76
C ALA A 409 12.96 14.59 0.23
N GLY A 410 12.31 13.61 0.86
CA GLY A 410 12.40 12.20 0.51
C GLY A 410 11.03 11.67 0.16
N TYR A 411 10.84 11.35 -1.13
CA TYR A 411 9.57 10.84 -1.65
C TYR A 411 9.62 9.31 -1.80
N HIS A 412 8.47 8.68 -1.55
CA HIS A 412 8.29 7.24 -1.67
C HIS A 412 6.82 6.90 -1.92
N GLU A 413 6.54 5.87 -2.72
CA GLU A 413 5.23 5.23 -2.74
C GLU A 413 5.21 4.08 -1.73
N ALA A 414 4.61 4.34 -0.57
CA ALA A 414 4.28 3.28 0.36
C ALA A 414 3.10 2.45 -0.20
N PRO A 415 2.82 1.24 0.34
CA PRO A 415 1.69 0.43 -0.12
C PRO A 415 0.38 1.22 -0.19
N ARG A 416 0.15 2.12 0.78
CA ARG A 416 -1.06 2.96 0.88
C ARG A 416 -1.03 4.24 0.03
N GLY A 417 0.10 4.62 -0.59
CA GLY A 417 0.19 5.81 -1.45
C GLY A 417 1.45 6.65 -1.27
N ALA A 418 1.32 7.91 -1.69
CA ALA A 418 2.37 8.92 -1.68
C ALA A 418 2.80 9.29 -0.25
N LEU A 419 4.06 9.03 0.09
CA LEU A 419 4.72 9.34 1.36
C LEU A 419 5.87 10.32 1.11
N GLY A 420 5.86 11.44 1.83
CA GLY A 420 6.92 12.44 1.79
C GLY A 420 7.45 12.76 3.19
N HIS A 421 8.77 12.83 3.32
CA HIS A 421 9.46 13.36 4.49
C HIS A 421 10.22 14.62 4.09
N TRP A 422 10.10 15.70 4.86
CA TRP A 422 10.86 16.94 4.67
C TRP A 422 11.71 17.18 5.89
N VAL A 423 13.00 17.47 5.68
CA VAL A 423 13.97 17.70 6.73
C VAL A 423 14.68 19.02 6.55
N HIS A 424 14.87 19.74 7.65
CA HIS A 424 15.75 20.90 7.76
C HIS A 424 16.83 20.57 8.78
N ILE A 425 18.08 20.59 8.34
CA ILE A 425 19.26 20.30 9.14
C ILE A 425 20.05 21.60 9.31
N LYS A 426 20.43 21.91 10.55
CA LYS A 426 21.29 23.04 10.88
C LYS A 426 22.34 22.63 11.90
N ASP A 427 23.60 22.97 11.64
CA ASP A 427 24.75 22.62 12.49
C ASP A 427 24.80 21.13 12.89
N GLY A 428 24.45 20.26 11.95
CA GLY A 428 24.48 18.81 12.14
C GLY A 428 23.29 18.22 12.91
N VAL A 429 22.30 19.03 13.29
CA VAL A 429 21.09 18.58 13.99
C VAL A 429 19.82 18.86 13.17
N ILE A 430 18.80 18.04 13.35
CA ILE A 430 17.48 18.24 12.75
C ILE A 430 16.77 19.37 13.51
N VAL A 431 16.38 20.43 12.81
CA VAL A 431 15.64 21.57 13.38
C VAL A 431 14.17 21.59 12.95
N ASN A 432 13.82 20.95 11.83
CA ASN A 432 12.44 20.63 11.48
C ASN A 432 12.38 19.28 10.75
N TYR A 433 11.32 18.51 11.03
CA TYR A 433 11.04 17.26 10.34
C TYR A 433 9.53 17.07 10.22
N GLN A 434 9.04 17.05 8.99
CA GLN A 434 7.60 16.91 8.71
C GLN A 434 7.35 15.71 7.80
N CYS A 435 6.26 14.99 8.09
CA CYS A 435 5.85 13.80 7.36
C CYS A 435 4.43 14.00 6.84
N VAL A 436 4.27 13.92 5.52
CA VAL A 436 2.94 13.80 4.91
C VAL A 436 2.78 12.38 4.40
N VAL A 437 1.89 11.64 5.04
CA VAL A 437 1.77 10.18 4.96
C VAL A 437 0.53 9.83 4.13
N PRO A 438 0.46 8.66 3.45
CA PRO A 438 -0.65 8.38 2.54
C PRO A 438 -2.04 8.42 3.19
N SER A 439 -2.15 7.88 4.40
CA SER A 439 -3.40 7.93 5.16
C SER A 439 -3.73 9.34 5.66
N THR A 440 -2.75 10.23 5.81
CA THR A 440 -3.01 11.67 6.05
C THR A 440 -3.74 12.28 4.85
N TRP A 441 -3.36 11.92 3.62
CA TRP A 441 -4.07 12.33 2.41
C TRP A 441 -5.50 11.80 2.35
N ASN A 442 -5.66 10.49 2.53
CA ASN A 442 -6.94 9.84 2.30
C ASN A 442 -7.96 10.07 3.44
N ALA A 443 -7.49 10.11 4.69
CA ALA A 443 -8.34 10.23 5.88
C ALA A 443 -8.29 11.62 6.54
N GLY A 444 -7.56 12.58 5.96
CA GLY A 444 -7.51 13.95 6.46
C GLY A 444 -8.90 14.60 6.48
N PRO A 445 -9.18 15.46 7.48
CA PRO A 445 -10.48 16.12 7.61
C PRO A 445 -10.69 17.18 6.51
N ARG A 446 -11.74 17.97 6.66
CA ARG A 446 -11.97 19.15 5.84
C ARG A 446 -10.82 20.16 5.96
N ASP A 447 -10.62 20.95 4.91
CA ASP A 447 -9.70 22.09 4.90
C ASP A 447 -10.43 23.40 5.22
N GLU A 448 -9.72 24.52 5.13
CA GLU A 448 -10.25 25.88 5.30
C GLU A 448 -11.34 26.27 4.30
N ALA A 449 -11.40 25.61 3.15
CA ALA A 449 -12.45 25.78 2.15
C ALA A 449 -13.63 24.82 2.36
N GLY A 450 -13.61 23.99 3.41
CA GLY A 450 -14.62 22.98 3.71
C GLY A 450 -14.60 21.77 2.77
N LYS A 451 -13.55 21.59 1.95
CA LYS A 451 -13.44 20.46 1.03
C LYS A 451 -13.12 19.18 1.80
N ARG A 452 -13.91 18.13 1.54
CA ARG A 452 -13.75 16.80 2.13
C ARG A 452 -12.47 16.09 1.66
N GLY A 453 -11.93 15.23 2.51
CA GLY A 453 -10.91 14.26 2.11
C GLY A 453 -11.48 13.06 1.33
N PRO A 454 -10.62 12.22 0.73
CA PRO A 454 -11.02 11.03 -0.04
C PRO A 454 -11.94 10.05 0.69
N TYR A 455 -11.70 9.74 1.97
CA TYR A 455 -12.56 8.83 2.74
C TYR A 455 -13.96 9.40 2.92
N GLU A 456 -14.07 10.64 3.38
CA GLU A 456 -15.38 11.30 3.55
C GLU A 456 -16.14 11.41 2.22
N ALA A 457 -15.44 11.71 1.11
CA ALA A 457 -16.05 11.79 -0.21
C ALA A 457 -16.54 10.42 -0.70
N SER A 458 -15.75 9.36 -0.49
CA SER A 458 -16.05 8.00 -0.98
C SER A 458 -17.26 7.38 -0.28
N LEU A 459 -17.57 7.78 0.96
CA LEU A 459 -18.73 7.28 1.70
C LEU A 459 -20.06 7.90 1.27
N LEU A 460 -20.03 8.98 0.47
CA LEU A 460 -21.25 9.63 0.02
C LEU A 460 -22.02 8.73 -0.95
N GLY A 461 -23.30 8.54 -0.68
CA GLY A 461 -24.18 7.71 -1.52
C GLY A 461 -24.05 6.21 -1.30
N THR A 462 -23.18 5.75 -0.38
CA THR A 462 -23.08 4.33 -0.02
C THR A 462 -24.38 3.89 0.69
N PRO A 463 -25.09 2.87 0.17
CA PRO A 463 -26.26 2.33 0.84
C PRO A 463 -25.83 1.58 2.11
N VAL A 464 -26.62 1.71 3.19
CA VAL A 464 -26.40 0.98 4.44
C VAL A 464 -27.67 0.18 4.72
N ALA A 465 -27.60 -1.14 4.60
CA ALA A 465 -28.76 -2.00 4.77
C ALA A 465 -29.22 -2.06 6.25
N ILE A 466 -28.26 -2.12 7.18
CA ILE A 466 -28.51 -2.18 8.62
C ILE A 466 -27.60 -1.14 9.31
N PRO A 467 -28.14 0.00 9.78
CA PRO A 467 -27.34 1.08 10.35
C PRO A 467 -26.43 0.67 11.51
N GLU A 468 -26.87 -0.28 12.33
CA GLU A 468 -26.12 -0.80 13.48
C GLU A 468 -25.02 -1.82 13.07
N GLN A 469 -25.01 -2.24 11.80
CA GLN A 469 -24.03 -3.17 11.21
C GLN A 469 -23.41 -2.53 9.95
N PRO A 470 -22.52 -1.54 10.09
CA PRO A 470 -22.02 -0.70 9.00
C PRO A 470 -21.03 -1.40 8.03
N LEU A 471 -21.34 -2.62 7.60
CA LEU A 471 -20.52 -3.42 6.69
C LEU A 471 -20.18 -2.66 5.41
N GLU A 472 -21.14 -1.92 4.85
CA GLU A 472 -20.93 -1.15 3.63
C GLU A 472 -19.97 0.03 3.82
N ILE A 473 -19.93 0.63 5.01
CA ILE A 473 -18.95 1.66 5.36
C ILE A 473 -17.55 1.03 5.46
N LEU A 474 -17.44 -0.14 6.11
CA LEU A 474 -16.16 -0.86 6.24
C LEU A 474 -15.56 -1.20 4.87
N ARG A 475 -16.35 -1.72 3.94
CA ARG A 475 -15.92 -2.04 2.57
C ARG A 475 -15.24 -0.87 1.87
N THR A 476 -15.81 0.33 1.99
CA THR A 476 -15.23 1.53 1.37
C THR A 476 -13.99 2.03 2.10
N VAL A 477 -13.99 2.04 3.44
CA VAL A 477 -12.84 2.51 4.23
C VAL A 477 -11.65 1.55 4.12
N HIS A 478 -11.89 0.25 4.06
CA HIS A 478 -10.85 -0.78 3.87
C HIS A 478 -10.37 -0.89 2.42
N SER A 479 -11.04 -0.31 1.42
CA SER A 479 -10.61 -0.34 0.01
C SER A 479 -9.44 0.57 -0.29
#